data_AF-A0A3L7WHY1-F1
#
_entry.id   AF-A0A3L7WHY1-F1
#
_cell.length_a   1.000
_cell.length_b   1.000
_cell.length_c   1.000
_cell.angle_alpha   90.00
_cell.angle_beta   90.00
_cell.angle_gamma   90.00
#
_symmetry.space_group_name_H-M   'P 1'
#
loop_
_entity.id
_entity.type
_entity.pdbx_description
1 polymer ?
#
loop_
_entity_poly.entity_id
_entity_poly.type
_entity_poly.pdbx_seq_one_letter_code
_entity_poly.pdbx_strand_id
1 'polypeptide(L)'
;MTHSPLHPAPMNAPNTVLGYLVPQQRWVAAGMLLAGLLIGLIGLTMGQPMWRAALPGTILFSAAIIVRWHADRTHYGPLIALMVALLTFQGGHGVEHLVQWVQYHIIGYTTRGSNGLISAANSEWVHFLWNWGVLLVMLRLYWLGLRNPWAYVMLFWSTAHTAEHTYLFVRHLEVLEILRAYGEPTITAQGLPGIFGTDGWLARSPTTAGTFVCTIPGLTTATRLDVHFWWNVGETILLMIAAYTHIHRNPQHNPAVVQ
;
A
#
# COMPACT_ATOMS: atom_id res chain seq x y z
N MET A 1 25.19 -18.36 43.34
CA MET A 1 23.87 -18.59 42.74
C MET A 1 23.71 -17.62 41.57
N THR A 2 24.01 -18.09 40.36
CA THR A 2 23.83 -17.32 39.13
C THR A 2 22.40 -17.56 38.65
N HIS A 3 21.57 -16.52 38.67
CA HIS A 3 20.24 -16.58 38.05
C HIS A 3 20.45 -16.71 36.53
N SER A 4 20.28 -17.93 36.00
CA SER A 4 20.07 -18.09 34.57
C SER A 4 18.84 -17.25 34.18
N PRO A 5 18.97 -16.30 33.24
CA PRO A 5 17.80 -15.58 32.74
C PRO A 5 16.83 -16.62 32.18
N LEU A 6 15.61 -16.62 32.70
CA LEU A 6 14.50 -17.39 32.15
C LEU A 6 14.35 -16.97 30.68
N HIS A 7 14.85 -17.80 29.77
CA HIS A 7 14.55 -17.65 28.36
C HIS A 7 13.02 -17.79 28.23
N PRO A 8 12.34 -16.81 27.62
CA PRO A 8 10.91 -16.94 27.37
C PRO A 8 10.69 -18.23 26.56
N ALA A 9 9.69 -19.01 26.97
CA ALA A 9 9.33 -20.24 26.26
C ALA A 9 9.14 -19.94 24.76
N PRO A 10 9.61 -20.83 23.86
CA PRO A 10 9.44 -20.62 22.43
C PRO A 10 7.96 -20.51 22.11
N MET A 11 7.51 -19.34 21.67
CA MET A 11 6.16 -19.20 21.13
C MET A 11 6.08 -20.00 19.84
N ASN A 12 5.08 -20.87 19.74
CA ASN A 12 4.80 -21.61 18.50
C ASN A 12 4.56 -20.61 17.38
N ALA A 13 5.39 -20.64 16.34
CA ALA A 13 5.20 -19.76 15.20
C ALA A 13 3.86 -20.12 14.51
N PRO A 14 3.07 -19.12 14.09
CA PRO A 14 1.83 -19.39 13.37
C PRO A 14 2.09 -20.16 12.07
N ASN A 15 1.23 -21.11 11.76
CA ASN A 15 1.28 -21.86 10.49
C ASN A 15 0.55 -21.14 9.34
N THR A 16 -0.04 -19.96 9.58
CA THR A 16 -0.78 -19.19 8.57
C THR A 16 -0.30 -17.75 8.52
N VAL A 17 -0.38 -17.14 7.32
CA VAL A 17 -0.09 -15.70 7.12
C VAL A 17 -0.95 -14.84 8.06
N LEU A 18 -2.23 -15.19 8.22
CA LEU A 18 -3.15 -14.51 9.13
C LEU A 18 -2.65 -14.51 10.58
N GLY A 19 -2.06 -15.62 11.04
CA GLY A 19 -1.50 -15.69 12.38
C GLY A 19 -0.34 -14.73 12.64
N TYR A 20 0.43 -14.36 11.60
CA TYR A 20 1.45 -13.32 11.68
C TYR A 20 0.86 -11.90 11.56
N LEU A 21 -0.31 -11.76 10.92
CA LEU A 21 -0.99 -10.47 10.76
C LEU A 21 -1.71 -10.03 12.04
N VAL A 22 -2.15 -10.97 12.89
CA VAL A 22 -2.79 -10.64 14.17
C VAL A 22 -1.74 -10.16 15.18
N PRO A 23 -1.78 -8.89 15.64
CA PRO A 23 -0.82 -8.41 16.61
C PRO A 23 -1.08 -9.05 17.97
N GLN A 24 -0.04 -9.61 18.60
CA GLN A 24 -0.11 -10.01 20.01
C GLN A 24 -0.44 -8.82 20.92
N GLN A 25 -0.04 -7.61 20.52
CA GLN A 25 -0.27 -6.35 21.22
C GLN A 25 -1.45 -5.54 20.64
N ARG A 26 -2.47 -6.21 20.09
CA ARG A 26 -3.63 -5.55 19.44
C ARG A 26 -4.28 -4.45 20.28
N TRP A 27 -4.33 -4.64 21.60
CA TRP A 27 -4.92 -3.66 22.52
C TRP A 27 -4.06 -2.41 22.73
N VAL A 28 -2.73 -2.54 22.68
CA VAL A 28 -1.82 -1.39 22.73
C VAL A 28 -1.99 -0.56 21.45
N ALA A 29 -2.03 -1.21 20.29
CA ALA A 29 -2.27 -0.54 19.02
C ALA A 29 -3.64 0.15 18.98
N ALA A 30 -4.70 -0.53 19.45
CA ALA A 30 -6.04 0.06 19.56
C ALA A 30 -6.07 1.26 20.51
N GLY A 31 -5.39 1.17 21.66
CA GLY A 31 -5.27 2.26 22.62
C GLY A 31 -4.54 3.47 22.05
N MET A 32 -3.43 3.25 21.34
CA MET A 32 -2.67 4.32 20.66
C MET A 32 -3.48 4.98 19.54
N LEU A 33 -4.24 4.20 18.77
CA LEU A 33 -5.14 4.73 17.74
C LEU A 33 -6.25 5.58 18.37
N LEU A 34 -6.90 5.08 19.42
CA LEU A 34 -7.97 5.80 20.12
C LEU A 34 -7.45 7.11 20.73
N ALA A 35 -6.30 7.07 21.41
CA ALA A 35 -5.65 8.27 21.95
C ALA A 35 -5.35 9.29 20.84
N GLY A 36 -4.81 8.81 19.72
CA GLY A 36 -4.57 9.62 18.52
C GLY A 36 -5.81 10.33 17.98
N LEU A 37 -6.90 9.58 17.84
CA LEU A 37 -8.20 10.10 17.40
C LEU A 37 -8.75 11.14 18.37
N LEU A 38 -8.70 10.87 19.68
CA LEU A 38 -9.17 11.79 20.71
C LEU A 38 -8.38 13.11 20.69
N ILE A 39 -7.04 13.04 20.60
CA ILE A 39 -6.20 14.24 20.49
C ILE A 39 -6.53 15.01 19.21
N GLY A 40 -6.73 14.31 18.10
CA GLY A 40 -7.09 14.94 16.83
C GLY A 40 -8.45 15.64 16.87
N LEU A 41 -9.47 14.99 17.47
CA LEU A 41 -10.79 15.58 17.67
C LEU A 41 -10.71 16.84 18.53
N ILE A 42 -9.95 16.81 19.63
CA ILE A 42 -9.70 18.00 20.47
C ILE A 42 -9.05 19.11 19.63
N GLY A 43 -8.03 18.79 18.84
CA GLY A 43 -7.37 19.73 17.93
C GLY A 43 -8.35 20.41 16.97
N LEU A 44 -9.28 19.65 16.37
CA LEU A 44 -10.33 20.20 15.51
C LEU A 44 -11.27 21.14 16.27
N THR A 45 -11.69 20.79 17.50
CA THR A 45 -12.53 21.68 18.32
C THR A 45 -11.82 22.98 18.72
N MET A 46 -10.49 22.98 18.72
CA MET A 46 -9.66 24.16 18.97
C MET A 46 -9.33 24.95 17.68
N GLY A 47 -9.97 24.64 16.55
CA GLY A 47 -9.76 25.34 15.28
C GLY A 47 -8.44 25.02 14.58
N GLN A 48 -7.75 23.93 14.95
CA GLN A 48 -6.54 23.53 14.23
C GLN A 48 -6.88 23.04 12.82
N PRO A 49 -6.03 23.33 11.81
CA PRO A 49 -6.19 22.74 10.50
C PRO A 49 -6.04 21.21 10.56
N MET A 50 -6.79 20.50 9.71
CA MET A 50 -6.94 19.04 9.75
C MET A 50 -5.60 18.29 9.78
N TRP A 51 -4.57 18.75 9.07
CA TRP A 51 -3.26 18.11 9.05
C TRP A 51 -2.57 18.13 10.42
N ARG A 52 -2.73 19.20 11.22
CA ARG A 52 -2.19 19.29 12.58
C ARG A 52 -2.96 18.39 13.53
N ALA A 53 -4.29 18.35 13.37
CA ALA A 53 -5.15 17.48 14.15
C ALA A 53 -4.87 15.98 13.86
N ALA A 54 -4.52 15.63 12.63
CA ALA A 54 -4.19 14.24 12.26
C ALA A 54 -2.79 13.80 12.76
N LEU A 55 -1.85 14.73 12.95
CA LEU A 55 -0.46 14.42 13.24
C LEU A 55 -0.23 13.54 14.49
N PRO A 56 -0.86 13.81 15.65
CA PRO A 56 -0.71 12.96 16.84
C PRO A 56 -1.20 11.53 16.61
N GLY A 57 -2.32 11.36 15.91
CA GLY A 57 -2.83 10.05 15.54
C GLY A 57 -1.87 9.30 14.63
N THR A 58 -1.33 9.96 13.61
CA THR A 58 -0.32 9.39 12.73
C THR A 58 0.94 8.99 13.49
N ILE A 59 1.44 9.83 14.41
CA ILE A 59 2.65 9.54 15.22
C ILE A 59 2.42 8.33 16.12
N LEU A 60 1.33 8.32 16.89
CA LEU A 60 1.02 7.24 17.83
C LEU A 60 0.79 5.91 17.11
N PHE A 61 0.06 5.94 15.99
CA PHE A 61 -0.16 4.77 15.16
C PHE A 61 1.15 4.26 14.55
N SER A 62 1.99 5.16 14.02
CA SER A 62 3.31 4.80 13.47
C SER A 62 4.22 4.19 14.53
N ALA A 63 4.22 4.73 15.75
CA ALA A 63 4.99 4.18 16.86
C ALA A 63 4.52 2.76 17.24
N ALA A 64 3.21 2.53 17.31
CA ALA A 64 2.64 1.19 17.56
C ALA A 64 3.11 0.18 16.51
N ILE A 65 3.09 0.60 15.24
CA ILE A 65 3.52 -0.19 14.09
C ILE A 65 5.02 -0.50 14.17
N ILE A 66 5.86 0.49 14.46
CA ILE A 66 7.31 0.31 14.57
C ILE A 66 7.67 -0.66 15.70
N VAL A 67 7.06 -0.49 16.88
CA VAL A 67 7.28 -1.38 18.03
C VAL A 67 6.89 -2.81 17.67
N ARG A 68 5.74 -2.99 17.01
CA ARG A 68 5.31 -4.31 16.53
C ARG A 68 6.33 -4.92 15.56
N TRP A 69 6.76 -4.19 14.54
CA TRP A 69 7.69 -4.77 13.56
C TRP A 69 9.08 -5.02 14.10
N HIS A 70 9.52 -4.21 15.05
CA HIS A 70 10.72 -4.53 15.80
C HIS A 70 10.57 -5.88 16.51
N ALA A 71 9.43 -6.12 17.18
CA ALA A 71 9.14 -7.41 17.79
C ALA A 71 9.03 -8.54 16.75
N ASP A 72 8.34 -8.35 15.63
CA ASP A 72 8.24 -9.39 14.58
C ASP A 72 9.62 -9.72 14.01
N ARG A 73 10.50 -8.73 13.87
CA ARG A 73 11.87 -8.92 13.38
C ARG A 73 12.72 -9.72 14.37
N THR A 74 12.58 -9.48 15.67
CA THR A 74 13.33 -10.23 16.68
C THR A 74 12.84 -11.67 16.82
N HIS A 75 11.54 -11.92 16.64
CA HIS A 75 10.94 -13.25 16.82
C HIS A 75 10.99 -14.12 15.56
N TYR A 76 10.74 -13.53 14.39
CA TYR A 76 10.56 -14.27 13.12
C TYR A 76 11.62 -13.94 12.07
N GLY A 77 12.55 -13.04 12.38
CA GLY A 77 13.59 -12.60 11.46
C GLY A 77 13.13 -11.51 10.47
N PRO A 78 14.08 -10.89 9.77
CA PRO A 78 13.83 -9.71 8.95
C PRO A 78 12.95 -9.98 7.72
N LEU A 79 13.01 -11.18 7.13
CA LEU A 79 12.19 -11.53 5.97
C LEU A 79 10.70 -11.55 6.32
N ILE A 80 10.33 -12.29 7.36
CA ILE A 80 8.93 -12.44 7.78
C ILE A 80 8.39 -11.10 8.27
N ALA A 81 9.16 -10.37 9.08
CA ALA A 81 8.76 -9.05 9.57
C ALA A 81 8.48 -8.06 8.43
N LEU A 82 9.36 -7.99 7.43
CA LEU A 82 9.20 -7.10 6.29
C LEU A 82 8.01 -7.50 5.40
N MET A 83 7.78 -8.81 5.23
CA MET A 83 6.65 -9.34 4.47
C MET A 83 5.31 -9.03 5.15
N VAL A 84 5.23 -9.20 6.47
CA VAL A 84 4.06 -8.83 7.30
C VAL A 84 3.83 -7.32 7.26
N ALA A 85 4.89 -6.52 7.32
CA ALA A 85 4.82 -5.08 7.19
C ALA A 85 4.23 -4.65 5.84
N LEU A 86 4.78 -5.19 4.75
CA LEU A 86 4.30 -4.89 3.40
C LEU A 86 2.84 -5.32 3.21
N LEU A 87 2.45 -6.53 3.66
CA LEU A 87 1.06 -6.99 3.60
C LEU A 87 0.12 -6.09 4.39
N THR A 88 0.52 -5.65 5.58
CA THR A 88 -0.30 -4.76 6.42
C THR A 88 -0.53 -3.43 5.72
N PHE A 89 0.53 -2.81 5.20
CA PHE A 89 0.47 -1.54 4.50
C PHE A 89 -0.30 -1.64 3.18
N GLN A 90 -0.02 -2.64 2.37
CA GLN A 90 -0.70 -2.86 1.10
C GLN A 90 -2.19 -3.17 1.31
N GLY A 91 -2.54 -3.93 2.36
CA GLY A 91 -3.93 -4.16 2.75
C GLY A 91 -4.64 -2.87 3.15
N GLY A 92 -4.00 -2.01 3.96
CA GLY A 92 -4.56 -0.70 4.32
C GLY A 92 -4.77 0.22 3.11
N HIS A 93 -3.79 0.27 2.20
CA HIS A 93 -3.90 1.02 0.95
C HIS A 93 -4.99 0.46 0.03
N GLY A 94 -5.11 -0.87 -0.05
CA GLY A 94 -6.18 -1.54 -0.79
C GLY A 94 -7.58 -1.22 -0.24
N VAL A 95 -7.75 -1.09 1.08
CA VAL A 95 -9.03 -0.64 1.69
C VAL A 95 -9.36 0.79 1.28
N GLU A 96 -8.38 1.69 1.27
CA GLU A 96 -8.59 3.07 0.79
C GLU A 96 -9.12 3.09 -0.65
N HIS A 97 -8.52 2.29 -1.54
CA HIS A 97 -8.98 2.18 -2.92
C HIS A 97 -10.32 1.46 -3.07
N LEU A 98 -10.62 0.48 -2.23
CA LEU A 98 -11.94 -0.14 -2.21
C LEU A 98 -13.01 0.89 -1.86
N VAL A 99 -12.74 1.77 -0.89
CA VAL A 99 -13.67 2.87 -0.55
C VAL A 99 -13.82 3.83 -1.71
N GLN A 100 -12.73 4.22 -2.40
CA GLN A 100 -12.80 5.03 -3.62
C GLN A 100 -13.65 4.36 -4.71
N TRP A 101 -13.46 3.06 -4.90
CA TRP A 101 -14.21 2.28 -5.89
C TRP A 101 -15.70 2.22 -5.57
N VAL A 102 -16.06 2.02 -4.30
CA VAL A 102 -17.45 2.09 -3.82
C VAL A 102 -18.03 3.50 -3.98
N GLN A 103 -17.28 4.54 -3.63
CA GLN A 103 -17.70 5.94 -3.81
C GLN A 103 -18.04 6.23 -5.28
N TYR A 104 -17.23 5.73 -6.21
CA TYR A 104 -17.43 5.95 -7.63
C TYR A 104 -18.60 5.12 -8.19
N HIS A 105 -18.57 3.79 -8.03
CA HIS A 105 -19.53 2.90 -8.71
C HIS A 105 -20.86 2.71 -8.00
N ILE A 106 -20.88 2.82 -6.66
CA ILE A 106 -22.09 2.54 -5.87
C ILE A 106 -22.76 3.84 -5.42
N ILE A 107 -21.97 4.81 -4.94
CA ILE A 107 -22.50 6.10 -4.46
C ILE A 107 -22.68 7.09 -5.61
N GLY A 108 -21.96 6.92 -6.72
CA GLY A 108 -22.07 7.77 -7.91
C GLY A 108 -21.27 9.07 -7.81
N TYR A 109 -20.22 9.11 -6.99
CA TYR A 109 -19.31 10.26 -6.95
C TYR A 109 -18.51 10.35 -8.25
N THR A 110 -18.11 11.56 -8.63
CA THR A 110 -17.18 11.76 -9.74
C THR A 110 -15.81 11.16 -9.39
N THR A 111 -14.98 10.92 -10.41
CA THR A 111 -13.60 10.44 -10.19
C THR A 111 -12.80 11.35 -9.25
N ARG A 112 -13.04 12.67 -9.31
CA ARG A 112 -12.43 13.65 -8.40
C ARG A 112 -13.07 13.69 -7.01
N GLY A 113 -14.35 13.33 -6.91
CA GLY A 113 -15.07 13.24 -5.64
C GLY A 113 -14.74 11.96 -4.86
N SER A 114 -14.28 10.91 -5.54
CA SER A 114 -13.97 9.60 -4.98
C SER A 114 -12.56 9.57 -4.37
N ASN A 115 -12.42 10.14 -3.18
CA ASN A 115 -11.11 10.38 -2.54
C ASN A 115 -10.72 9.36 -1.47
N GLY A 116 -11.58 8.39 -1.14
CA GLY A 116 -11.32 7.38 -0.11
C GLY A 116 -11.68 7.89 1.29
N LEU A 117 -11.07 7.31 2.32
CA LEU A 117 -11.23 7.73 3.72
C LEU A 117 -10.28 8.89 4.07
N ILE A 118 -9.06 8.86 3.51
CA ILE A 118 -8.00 9.84 3.76
C ILE A 118 -7.75 10.62 2.48
N SER A 119 -8.52 11.69 2.27
CA SER A 119 -8.46 12.50 1.04
C SER A 119 -7.06 13.01 0.68
N ALA A 120 -6.22 13.31 1.69
CA ALA A 120 -4.83 13.72 1.47
C ALA A 120 -3.95 12.59 0.90
N ALA A 121 -4.28 11.33 1.15
CA ALA A 121 -3.59 10.18 0.59
C ALA A 121 -3.89 10.00 -0.91
N ASN A 122 -4.96 10.61 -1.44
CA ASN A 122 -5.30 10.56 -2.85
C ASN A 122 -4.40 11.45 -3.76
N SER A 123 -3.24 11.89 -3.28
CA SER A 123 -2.29 12.71 -4.02
C SER A 123 -1.39 11.85 -4.92
N GLU A 124 -1.09 12.31 -6.14
CA GLU A 124 -0.20 11.57 -7.04
C GLU A 124 1.21 11.40 -6.46
N TRP A 125 1.68 12.37 -5.66
CA TRP A 125 2.94 12.25 -4.91
C TRP A 125 2.95 11.06 -3.94
N VAL A 126 1.83 10.84 -3.25
CA VAL A 126 1.71 9.73 -2.28
C VAL A 126 1.77 8.41 -3.03
N HIS A 127 1.01 8.26 -4.12
CA HIS A 127 1.03 7.04 -4.92
C HIS A 127 2.38 6.79 -5.58
N PHE A 128 3.06 7.82 -6.08
CA PHE A 128 4.40 7.70 -6.63
C PHE A 128 5.39 7.14 -5.60
N LEU A 129 5.46 7.77 -4.42
CA LEU A 129 6.34 7.32 -3.34
C LEU A 129 5.95 5.93 -2.82
N TRP A 130 4.65 5.65 -2.73
CA TRP A 130 4.13 4.36 -2.30
C TRP A 130 4.58 3.23 -3.22
N ASN A 131 4.36 3.37 -4.54
CA ASN A 131 4.69 2.34 -5.51
C ASN A 131 6.19 2.06 -5.58
N TRP A 132 7.03 3.10 -5.57
CA TRP A 132 8.47 2.94 -5.44
C TRP A 132 8.86 2.26 -4.12
N GLY A 133 8.21 2.61 -3.01
CA GLY A 133 8.38 1.95 -1.73
C GLY A 133 8.06 0.45 -1.78
N VAL A 134 6.91 0.08 -2.35
CA VAL A 134 6.50 -1.32 -2.55
C VAL A 134 7.52 -2.08 -3.39
N LEU A 135 7.97 -1.51 -4.52
CA LEU A 135 8.98 -2.13 -5.38
C LEU A 135 10.31 -2.34 -4.65
N LEU A 136 10.82 -1.32 -3.95
CA LEU A 136 12.07 -1.42 -3.18
C LEU A 136 11.97 -2.47 -2.05
N VAL A 137 10.83 -2.53 -1.36
CA VAL A 137 10.59 -3.57 -0.34
C VAL A 137 10.52 -4.95 -0.99
N MET A 138 9.88 -5.11 -2.14
CA MET A 138 9.86 -6.38 -2.88
C MET A 138 11.25 -6.83 -3.31
N LEU A 139 12.09 -5.92 -3.83
CA LEU A 139 13.49 -6.19 -4.14
C LEU A 139 14.27 -6.63 -2.90
N ARG A 140 14.01 -5.98 -1.75
CA ARG A 140 14.62 -6.36 -0.48
C ARG A 140 14.16 -7.75 -0.01
N LEU A 141 12.87 -8.07 -0.13
CA LEU A 141 12.32 -9.40 0.18
C LEU A 141 12.95 -10.48 -0.71
N TYR A 142 13.13 -10.20 -2.00
CA TYR A 142 13.84 -11.09 -2.92
C TYR A 142 15.29 -11.34 -2.49
N TRP A 143 16.00 -10.30 -2.04
CA TRP A 143 17.37 -10.43 -1.51
C TRP A 143 17.43 -11.21 -0.20
N LEU A 144 16.42 -11.07 0.66
CA LEU A 144 16.30 -11.80 1.91
C LEU A 144 15.87 -13.26 1.73
N GLY A 145 15.48 -13.68 0.53
CA GLY A 145 15.20 -15.09 0.21
C GLY A 145 13.76 -15.41 -0.17
N LEU A 146 12.88 -14.42 -0.36
CA LEU A 146 11.52 -14.65 -0.88
C LEU A 146 11.58 -15.02 -2.37
N ARG A 147 11.90 -16.29 -2.66
CA ARG A 147 12.14 -16.81 -4.01
C ARG A 147 11.17 -17.95 -4.31
N ASN A 148 10.04 -17.61 -4.91
CA ASN A 148 9.07 -18.57 -5.43
C ASN A 148 8.38 -17.98 -6.68
N PRO A 149 7.72 -18.80 -7.51
CA PRO A 149 7.07 -18.33 -8.74
C PRO A 149 6.18 -17.10 -8.54
N TRP A 150 5.39 -17.07 -7.47
CA TRP A 150 4.50 -15.96 -7.15
C TRP A 150 5.23 -14.68 -6.74
N ALA A 151 6.38 -14.80 -6.06
CA ALA A 151 7.23 -13.66 -5.74
C ALA A 151 7.80 -13.01 -7.01
N TYR A 152 8.15 -13.79 -8.03
CA TYR A 152 8.59 -13.26 -9.32
C TYR A 152 7.47 -12.56 -10.07
N VAL A 153 6.27 -13.15 -10.08
CA VAL A 153 5.08 -12.51 -10.68
C VAL A 153 4.72 -11.23 -9.95
N MET A 154 4.76 -11.21 -8.61
CA MET A 154 4.56 -10.01 -7.80
C MET A 154 5.60 -8.93 -8.12
N LEU A 155 6.89 -9.29 -8.26
CA LEU A 155 7.94 -8.33 -8.59
C LEU A 155 7.75 -7.73 -9.99
N PHE A 156 7.35 -8.54 -10.97
CA PHE A 156 7.00 -8.05 -12.30
C PHE A 156 5.80 -7.10 -12.24
N TRP A 157 4.74 -7.51 -11.53
CA TRP A 157 3.51 -6.73 -11.38
C TRP A 157 3.77 -5.38 -10.70
N SER A 158 4.50 -5.35 -9.58
CA SER A 158 4.83 -4.10 -8.88
C SER A 158 5.76 -3.22 -9.68
N THR A 159 6.66 -3.78 -10.49
CA THR A 159 7.46 -3.01 -11.45
C THR A 159 6.57 -2.33 -12.49
N ALA A 160 5.62 -3.06 -13.08
CA ALA A 160 4.70 -2.50 -14.06
C ALA A 160 3.79 -1.42 -13.46
N HIS A 161 3.27 -1.66 -12.25
CA HIS A 161 2.47 -0.69 -11.51
C HIS A 161 3.28 0.57 -11.13
N THR A 162 4.54 0.40 -10.76
CA THR A 162 5.46 1.52 -10.49
C THR A 162 5.74 2.34 -11.75
N ALA A 163 5.84 1.70 -12.91
CA ALA A 163 5.98 2.39 -14.19
C ALA A 163 4.73 3.22 -14.53
N GLU A 164 3.53 2.67 -14.31
CA GLU A 164 2.25 3.38 -14.45
C GLU A 164 2.23 4.67 -13.60
N HIS A 165 2.61 4.57 -12.31
CA HIS A 165 2.66 5.74 -11.43
C HIS A 165 3.80 6.71 -11.74
N THR A 166 4.91 6.23 -12.27
CA THR A 166 5.97 7.11 -12.74
C THR A 166 5.47 7.94 -13.92
N TYR A 167 4.75 7.33 -14.87
CA TYR A 167 4.11 8.05 -15.97
C TYR A 167 3.05 9.05 -15.48
N LEU A 168 2.14 8.63 -14.60
CA LEU A 168 1.12 9.50 -14.02
C LEU A 168 1.73 10.68 -13.28
N PHE A 169 2.83 10.46 -12.55
CA PHE A 169 3.53 11.50 -11.83
C PHE A 169 4.16 12.55 -12.76
N VAL A 170 4.77 12.11 -13.87
CA VAL A 170 5.27 13.05 -14.90
C VAL A 170 4.11 13.86 -15.49
N ARG A 171 3.00 13.21 -15.86
CA ARG A 171 1.79 13.89 -16.36
C ARG A 171 1.21 14.88 -15.35
N HIS A 172 1.24 14.54 -14.06
CA HIS A 172 0.81 15.41 -12.98
C HIS A 172 1.64 16.70 -12.93
N LEU A 173 2.97 16.61 -13.03
CA LEU A 173 3.84 17.77 -13.04
C LEU A 173 3.60 18.66 -14.28
N GLU A 174 3.45 18.06 -15.46
CA GLU A 174 3.16 18.79 -16.70
C GLU A 174 1.84 19.57 -16.62
N VAL A 175 0.77 18.93 -16.11
CA VAL A 175 -0.53 19.60 -15.97
C VAL A 175 -0.47 20.70 -14.91
N LEU A 176 0.26 20.52 -13.81
CA LEU A 176 0.46 21.58 -12.82
C LEU A 176 1.20 22.79 -13.42
N GLU A 177 2.20 22.56 -14.27
CA GLU A 177 2.91 23.64 -14.95
C GLU A 177 1.98 24.42 -15.89
N ILE A 178 1.17 23.70 -16.68
CA ILE A 178 0.16 24.31 -17.57
C ILE A 178 -0.85 25.14 -16.76
N LEU A 179 -1.40 24.60 -15.67
CA LEU A 179 -2.36 25.31 -14.82
C LEU A 179 -1.77 26.59 -14.21
N ARG A 180 -0.50 26.54 -13.78
CA ARG A 180 0.21 27.73 -13.29
C ARG A 180 0.40 28.77 -14.39
N ALA A 181 0.72 28.36 -15.61
CA ALA A 181 0.85 29.27 -16.74
C ALA A 181 -0.48 29.98 -17.09
N TYR A 182 -1.62 29.33 -16.83
CA TYR A 182 -2.96 29.92 -16.97
C TYR A 182 -3.44 30.72 -15.75
N GLY A 183 -2.63 30.85 -14.70
CA GLY A 183 -3.00 31.61 -13.50
C GLY A 183 -3.92 30.86 -12.53
N GLU A 184 -4.00 29.53 -12.63
CA GLU A 184 -4.88 28.66 -11.81
C GLU A 184 -4.07 27.73 -10.87
N PRO A 185 -3.25 28.26 -9.94
CA PRO A 185 -2.33 27.45 -9.13
C PRO A 185 -3.02 26.59 -8.06
N THR A 186 -4.31 26.80 -7.82
CA THR A 186 -5.08 26.14 -6.75
C THR A 186 -5.81 24.89 -7.22
N ILE A 187 -5.91 24.66 -8.54
CA ILE A 187 -6.59 23.50 -9.10
C ILE A 187 -5.70 22.26 -8.96
N THR A 188 -6.21 21.21 -8.32
CA THR A 188 -5.48 19.94 -8.20
C THR A 188 -5.43 19.20 -9.54
N ALA A 189 -4.24 18.74 -9.95
CA ALA A 189 -4.05 17.89 -11.13
C ALA A 189 -4.21 16.41 -10.74
N GLN A 190 -5.42 16.00 -10.35
CA GLN A 190 -5.73 14.63 -9.92
C GLN A 190 -6.61 13.90 -10.94
N GLY A 191 -6.55 12.57 -10.92
CA GLY A 191 -7.37 11.71 -11.78
C GLY A 191 -6.95 11.71 -13.26
N LEU A 192 -5.70 12.07 -13.55
CA LEU A 192 -5.17 12.06 -14.92
C LEU A 192 -5.05 10.63 -15.46
N PRO A 193 -5.31 10.40 -16.76
CA PRO A 193 -5.17 9.08 -17.35
C PRO A 193 -3.70 8.64 -17.38
N GLY A 194 -3.47 7.32 -17.19
CA GLY A 194 -2.14 6.73 -17.11
C GLY A 194 -1.66 6.13 -18.42
N ILE A 195 -0.86 5.07 -18.38
CA ILE A 195 -0.49 4.32 -19.59
C ILE A 195 -1.70 3.51 -20.05
N PHE A 196 -2.41 2.92 -19.09
CA PHE A 196 -3.63 2.14 -19.29
C PHE A 196 -4.90 2.97 -19.01
N GLY A 197 -6.04 2.38 -19.36
CA GLY A 197 -7.36 2.96 -19.16
C GLY A 197 -7.81 3.92 -20.26
N THR A 198 -9.04 4.39 -20.12
CA THR A 198 -9.65 5.39 -21.00
C THR A 198 -8.80 6.65 -21.00
N ASP A 199 -8.54 7.18 -22.21
CA ASP A 199 -7.65 8.31 -22.44
C ASP A 199 -6.20 8.08 -22.00
N GLY A 200 -5.81 6.85 -21.68
CA GLY A 200 -4.43 6.48 -21.37
C GLY A 200 -3.50 6.61 -22.59
N TRP A 201 -2.20 6.49 -22.37
CA TRP A 201 -1.21 6.52 -23.43
C TRP A 201 -1.49 5.45 -24.51
N LEU A 202 -1.82 4.21 -24.11
CA LEU A 202 -2.15 3.15 -25.07
C LEU A 202 -3.43 3.42 -25.87
N ALA A 203 -4.39 4.14 -25.30
CA ALA A 203 -5.63 4.50 -25.97
C ALA A 203 -5.43 5.63 -27.00
N ARG A 204 -4.47 6.54 -26.77
CA ARG A 204 -4.32 7.78 -27.54
C ARG A 204 -3.02 7.92 -28.33
N SER A 205 -2.04 7.06 -28.11
CA SER A 205 -0.74 7.17 -28.77
C SER A 205 -0.89 7.03 -30.29
N PRO A 206 -0.19 7.86 -31.11
CA PRO A 206 -0.12 7.66 -32.55
C PRO A 206 0.41 6.28 -32.95
N THR A 207 1.21 5.64 -32.08
CA THR A 207 1.77 4.30 -32.34
C THR A 207 0.76 3.17 -32.19
N THR A 208 -0.34 3.37 -31.45
CA THR A 208 -1.40 2.37 -31.24
C THR A 208 -2.71 2.77 -31.92
N ALA A 209 -2.82 4.01 -32.38
CA ALA A 209 -3.98 4.53 -33.09
C ALA A 209 -4.31 3.66 -34.32
N GLY A 210 -5.59 3.30 -34.46
CA GLY A 210 -6.07 2.46 -35.56
C GLY A 210 -5.76 0.97 -35.44
N THR A 211 -5.15 0.53 -34.33
CA THR A 211 -4.91 -0.90 -34.06
C THR A 211 -5.91 -1.44 -33.05
N PHE A 212 -6.02 -2.77 -32.93
CA PHE A 212 -6.89 -3.36 -31.89
C PHE A 212 -6.41 -3.02 -30.46
N VAL A 213 -5.13 -2.67 -30.27
CA VAL A 213 -4.53 -2.38 -28.96
C VAL A 213 -5.19 -1.18 -28.29
N CYS A 214 -5.62 -0.16 -29.04
CA CYS A 214 -6.29 1.02 -28.46
C CYS A 214 -7.76 0.76 -28.06
N THR A 215 -8.33 -0.41 -28.39
CA THR A 215 -9.74 -0.74 -28.15
C THR A 215 -9.95 -1.96 -27.25
N ILE A 216 -8.89 -2.45 -26.59
CA ILE A 216 -8.98 -3.63 -25.72
C ILE A 216 -9.91 -3.34 -24.52
N PRO A 217 -11.03 -4.08 -24.38
CA PRO A 217 -11.94 -3.91 -23.25
C PRO A 217 -11.23 -4.09 -21.91
N GLY A 218 -11.49 -3.18 -20.96
CA GLY A 218 -10.84 -3.13 -19.66
C GLY A 218 -9.43 -2.55 -19.67
N LEU A 219 -8.61 -2.82 -20.69
CA LEU A 219 -7.23 -2.33 -20.73
C LEU A 219 -7.12 -0.87 -21.17
N THR A 220 -7.86 -0.45 -22.20
CA THR A 220 -7.85 0.92 -22.73
C THR A 220 -9.19 1.63 -22.59
N THR A 221 -10.15 0.99 -21.93
CA THR A 221 -11.54 1.46 -21.81
C THR A 221 -12.04 1.50 -20.36
N ALA A 222 -11.28 0.95 -19.40
CA ALA A 222 -11.61 1.11 -17.99
C ALA A 222 -11.19 2.50 -17.50
N THR A 223 -11.91 3.04 -16.51
CA THR A 223 -11.52 4.32 -15.91
C THR A 223 -10.16 4.19 -15.22
N ARG A 224 -9.43 5.30 -15.06
CA ARG A 224 -8.19 5.32 -14.27
C ARG A 224 -8.40 4.74 -12.87
N LEU A 225 -9.55 5.03 -12.25
CA LEU A 225 -9.91 4.52 -10.93
C LEU A 225 -9.96 2.98 -10.92
N ASP A 226 -10.59 2.38 -11.93
CA ASP A 226 -10.68 0.92 -12.05
C ASP A 226 -9.31 0.28 -12.28
N VAL A 227 -8.53 0.84 -13.21
CA VAL A 227 -7.18 0.37 -13.52
C VAL A 227 -6.34 0.35 -12.24
N HIS A 228 -6.35 1.46 -11.50
CA HIS A 228 -5.57 1.60 -10.27
C HIS A 228 -6.07 0.68 -9.14
N PHE A 229 -7.37 0.49 -9.01
CA PHE A 229 -7.95 -0.47 -8.08
C PHE A 229 -7.45 -1.90 -8.36
N TRP A 230 -7.50 -2.33 -9.63
CA TRP A 230 -7.08 -3.68 -10.02
C TRP A 230 -5.58 -3.90 -9.89
N TRP A 231 -4.75 -2.87 -10.11
CA TRP A 231 -3.33 -2.94 -9.79
C TRP A 231 -3.10 -3.29 -8.32
N ASN A 232 -3.75 -2.56 -7.40
CA ASN A 232 -3.64 -2.76 -5.96
C ASN A 232 -4.17 -4.13 -5.49
N VAL A 233 -5.29 -4.59 -6.07
CA VAL A 233 -5.85 -5.92 -5.81
C VAL A 233 -4.85 -6.99 -6.25
N GLY A 234 -4.29 -6.86 -7.45
CA GLY A 234 -3.27 -7.77 -7.97
C GLY A 234 -2.04 -7.85 -7.07
N GLU A 235 -1.52 -6.70 -6.63
CA GLU A 235 -0.38 -6.63 -5.70
C GLU A 235 -0.68 -7.35 -4.39
N THR A 236 -1.84 -7.10 -3.81
CA THR A 236 -2.24 -7.68 -2.52
C THR A 236 -2.39 -9.21 -2.63
N ILE A 237 -3.08 -9.70 -3.67
CA ILE A 237 -3.29 -11.13 -3.89
C ILE A 237 -1.97 -11.85 -4.17
N LEU A 238 -1.16 -11.33 -5.08
CA LEU A 238 0.12 -11.95 -5.44
C LEU A 238 1.07 -11.98 -4.24
N LEU A 239 1.13 -10.91 -3.46
CA LEU A 239 1.93 -10.85 -2.23
C LEU A 239 1.43 -11.87 -1.20
N MET A 240 0.12 -12.01 -0.99
CA MET A 240 -0.45 -13.01 -0.08
C MET A 240 -0.10 -14.43 -0.50
N ILE A 241 -0.23 -14.76 -1.80
CA ILE A 241 0.10 -16.08 -2.32
C ILE A 241 1.61 -16.35 -2.22
N ALA A 242 2.45 -15.36 -2.53
CA ALA A 242 3.90 -15.47 -2.41
C ALA A 242 4.33 -15.71 -0.95
N ALA A 243 3.74 -14.98 0.00
CA ALA A 243 3.98 -15.14 1.42
C ALA A 243 3.52 -16.51 1.94
N TYR A 244 2.30 -16.91 1.60
CA TYR A 244 1.73 -18.21 1.95
C TYR A 244 2.63 -19.35 1.46
N THR A 245 3.00 -19.31 0.17
CA THR A 245 3.85 -20.34 -0.46
C THR A 245 5.21 -20.43 0.22
N HIS A 246 5.80 -19.29 0.59
CA HIS A 246 7.11 -19.26 1.25
C HIS A 246 7.06 -19.89 2.65
N ILE A 247 6.07 -19.53 3.47
CA ILE A 247 5.90 -20.06 4.83
C ILE A 247 5.67 -21.58 4.80
N HIS A 248 4.88 -22.08 3.84
CA HIS A 248 4.56 -23.51 3.76
C HIS A 248 5.69 -24.36 3.20
N ARG A 249 6.55 -23.80 2.32
CA ARG A 249 7.68 -24.54 1.74
C ARG A 249 8.93 -24.52 2.62
N ASN A 250 9.06 -23.55 3.52
CA ASN A 250 10.24 -23.41 4.38
C ASN A 250 9.86 -23.48 5.88
N PRO A 251 9.31 -24.60 6.36
CA PRO A 251 8.95 -24.74 7.78
C PRO A 251 10.18 -24.68 8.71
N GLN A 252 11.42 -24.75 8.21
CA GLN A 252 12.64 -24.64 9.01
C GLN A 252 12.96 -23.21 9.51
N HIS A 253 12.19 -22.19 9.13
CA HIS A 253 12.18 -20.89 9.83
C HIS A 253 11.20 -20.87 11.02
N ASN A 254 10.64 -22.02 11.38
CA ASN A 254 9.97 -22.25 12.64
C ASN A 254 11.04 -22.59 13.70
N PRO A 255 11.32 -21.71 14.68
CA PRO A 255 12.36 -21.94 15.69
C PRO A 255 12.10 -23.17 16.58
N ALA A 256 10.97 -23.88 16.38
CA ALA A 256 10.63 -25.12 17.06
C ALA A 256 11.35 -26.38 16.52
N VAL A 257 12.18 -26.31 15.46
CA VAL A 257 12.81 -27.49 14.84
C VAL A 257 14.35 -27.50 14.94
N VAL A 258 14.93 -26.63 15.76
CA VAL A 258 16.34 -26.77 16.19
C VAL A 258 16.33 -27.20 17.66
N GLN A 259 16.00 -28.47 17.89
CA GLN A 259 16.32 -29.20 19.11
C GLN A 259 17.06 -30.48 18.71
#